data_AF-A0A6J4MKR6-F1
#
_entry.id   AF-A0A6J4MKR6-F1
#
_cell.length_a   1.000
_cell.length_b   1.000
_cell.length_c   1.000
_cell.angle_alpha   90.00
_cell.angle_beta   90.00
_cell.angle_gamma   90.00
#
_symmetry.space_group_name_H-M   'P 1'
#
loop_
_entity.id
_entity.type
_entity.pdbx_description
1 polymer ?
#
loop_
_entity_poly.entity_id
_entity_poly.type
_entity_poly.pdbx_seq_one_letter_code
_entity_poly.pdbx_strand_id
1 'polypeptide(L)'
;MAEWLKASRLPADVCVEHFNNVAGLDRYKDVRLLICIGRIMPSVFEVEAFSGSLSGVEAQKTPEPARPPRWYDRVLRGLRRKDGTGLGVQTDKHPDVAAEACRWQICEGELIQALGRARGVNRTAGTPLDIDIFGDVVLPISVDQVLEWSEVPAGAEIEMLADGIVLESPTDMAACWPEVWETPEAARQWQKRSTSGQNPIKDILYREMTACDFRYQRPGARQKWRNGAFDPAVVPDPRAWLEARLGRLAGFEVLGVREHCRPAS
;
A
#
# COMPACT_ATOMS: atom_id res chain seq x y z
N MET A 1 5.73 13.03 6.64
CA MET A 1 4.95 11.79 6.38
C MET A 1 4.77 10.97 7.66
N ALA A 2 5.82 10.49 8.33
CA ALA A 2 5.68 9.71 9.57
C ALA A 2 4.90 10.46 10.68
N GLU A 3 5.20 11.74 10.91
CA GLU A 3 4.45 12.56 11.88
C GLU A 3 2.98 12.78 11.49
N TRP A 4 2.71 12.89 10.19
CA TRP A 4 1.33 12.96 9.69
C TRP A 4 0.59 11.64 9.91
N LEU A 5 1.21 10.50 9.60
CA LEU A 5 0.64 9.17 9.84
C LEU A 5 0.38 8.89 11.33
N LYS A 6 1.26 9.36 12.22
CA LYS A 6 1.07 9.25 13.67
C LYS A 6 -0.06 10.17 14.19
N ALA A 7 -0.26 11.31 13.54
CA ALA A 7 -1.36 12.22 13.85
C ALA A 7 -2.70 11.73 13.25
N SER A 8 -2.64 10.97 12.16
CA SER A 8 -3.78 10.23 11.62
C SER A 8 -4.15 9.12 12.60
N ARG A 9 -5.45 8.91 12.83
CA ARG A 9 -5.97 7.90 13.76
C ARG A 9 -5.79 6.49 13.20
N LEU A 10 -4.56 6.02 13.08
CA LEU A 10 -4.27 4.65 12.70
C LEU A 10 -4.77 3.70 13.81
N PRO A 11 -5.21 2.49 13.44
CA PRO A 11 -5.55 1.45 14.42
C PRO A 11 -4.42 1.22 15.43
N ALA A 12 -4.78 0.86 16.67
CA ALA A 12 -3.83 0.79 17.78
C ALA A 12 -2.73 -0.27 17.60
N ASP A 13 -2.96 -1.24 16.73
CA ASP A 13 -2.04 -2.31 16.33
C ASP A 13 -1.09 -1.90 15.19
N VAL A 14 -1.26 -0.70 14.61
CA VAL A 14 -0.36 -0.15 13.59
C VAL A 14 0.73 0.70 14.25
N CYS A 15 1.98 0.28 14.08
CA CYS A 15 3.15 1.02 14.54
C CYS A 15 3.82 1.75 13.37
N VAL A 16 4.12 3.04 13.53
CA VAL A 16 4.81 3.86 12.52
C VAL A 16 6.21 4.24 13.01
N GLU A 17 7.23 3.89 12.24
CA GLU A 17 8.62 4.28 12.48
C GLU A 17 9.24 4.97 11.27
N HIS A 18 10.38 5.61 11.47
CA HIS A 18 11.20 6.18 10.41
C HIS A 18 12.49 5.36 10.24
N PHE A 19 13.08 5.39 9.04
CA PHE A 19 14.40 4.84 8.78
C PHE A 19 15.44 5.42 9.76
N ASN A 20 16.45 4.63 10.16
CA ASN A 20 17.39 4.90 11.24
C ASN A 20 16.86 4.82 12.69
N ASN A 21 15.54 4.72 12.94
CA ASN A 21 14.99 4.53 14.30
C ASN A 21 14.60 3.07 14.60
N VAL A 22 14.75 2.16 13.64
CA VAL A 22 14.40 0.74 13.77
C VAL A 22 15.58 -0.16 14.15
N ALA A 23 16.80 0.40 14.21
CA ALA A 23 18.00 -0.36 14.59
C ALA A 23 17.95 -0.73 16.08
N GLY A 24 18.13 -2.02 16.38
CA GLY A 24 18.14 -2.53 17.77
C GLY A 24 16.76 -2.79 18.40
N LEU A 25 15.65 -2.55 17.69
CA LEU A 25 14.30 -2.80 18.20
C LEU A 25 13.83 -4.25 17.90
N ASP A 26 13.44 -5.01 18.94
CA ASP A 26 12.89 -6.38 18.81
C ASP A 26 11.35 -6.42 18.76
N ARG A 27 10.69 -5.28 18.92
CA ARG A 27 9.21 -5.20 19.06
C ARG A 27 8.43 -5.59 17.80
N TYR A 28 9.07 -5.69 16.65
CA TYR A 28 8.41 -6.00 15.36
C TYR A 28 8.53 -7.47 14.96
N LYS A 29 9.11 -8.33 15.79
CA LYS A 29 9.38 -9.73 15.43
C LYS A 29 8.13 -10.57 15.13
N ASP A 30 6.98 -10.18 15.67
CA ASP A 30 5.70 -10.92 15.60
C ASP A 30 4.63 -10.24 14.73
N VAL A 31 4.97 -9.17 14.00
CA VAL A 31 3.98 -8.46 13.16
C VAL A 31 3.44 -9.35 12.03
N ARG A 32 2.15 -9.23 11.69
CA ARG A 32 1.56 -9.94 10.55
C ARG A 32 1.94 -9.32 9.20
N LEU A 33 2.18 -8.01 9.17
CA LEU A 33 2.47 -7.22 7.98
C LEU A 33 3.56 -6.18 8.29
N LEU A 34 4.53 -6.04 7.39
CA LEU A 34 5.51 -4.96 7.38
C LEU A 34 5.39 -4.18 6.06
N ILE A 35 5.03 -2.90 6.15
CA ILE A 35 5.00 -2.01 4.98
C ILE A 35 6.23 -1.11 5.03
N CYS A 36 7.09 -1.22 4.02
CA CYS A 36 8.29 -0.41 3.87
C CYS A 36 8.10 0.58 2.72
N ILE A 37 8.02 1.88 3.04
CA ILE A 37 7.74 2.92 2.06
C ILE A 37 8.98 3.76 1.78
N GLY A 38 9.41 3.76 0.53
CA GLY A 38 10.56 4.51 0.05
C GLY A 38 11.88 3.96 0.57
N ARG A 39 12.90 4.82 0.52
CA ARG A 39 14.25 4.56 1.02
C ARG A 39 14.93 5.88 1.38
N ILE A 40 15.96 5.81 2.23
CA ILE A 40 16.94 6.90 2.31
C ILE A 40 17.60 7.03 0.94
N MET A 41 17.78 8.26 0.46
CA MET A 41 18.51 8.54 -0.77
C MET A 41 19.41 9.76 -0.55
N PRO A 42 20.70 9.56 -0.24
CA PRO A 42 21.65 10.66 -0.09
C PRO A 42 21.95 11.30 -1.45
N SER A 43 22.37 12.56 -1.44
CA SER A 43 22.89 13.21 -2.63
C SER A 43 24.23 12.60 -3.07
N VAL A 44 24.55 12.77 -4.36
CA VAL A 44 25.84 12.33 -4.92
C VAL A 44 27.02 12.90 -4.13
N PHE A 45 26.95 14.17 -3.72
CA PHE A 45 28.01 14.84 -2.96
C PHE A 45 28.25 14.20 -1.59
N GLU A 46 27.18 13.86 -0.87
CA GLU A 46 27.28 13.20 0.44
C GLU A 46 27.93 11.82 0.32
N VAL A 47 27.55 11.05 -0.71
CA VAL A 47 28.12 9.72 -0.96
C VAL A 47 29.60 9.80 -1.34
N GLU A 48 29.97 10.72 -2.21
CA GLU A 48 31.37 10.92 -2.62
C GLU A 48 32.24 11.38 -1.45
N ALA A 49 31.75 12.30 -0.63
CA ALA A 49 32.45 12.77 0.57
C ALA A 49 32.59 11.65 1.62
N PHE A 50 31.53 10.86 1.83
CA PHE A 50 31.56 9.73 2.75
C PHE A 50 32.54 8.65 2.27
N SER A 51 32.47 8.27 0.99
CA SER A 51 33.42 7.33 0.37
C SER A 51 34.86 7.81 0.48
N GLY A 52 35.11 9.09 0.20
CA GLY A 52 36.46 9.67 0.29
C GLY A 52 37.00 9.72 1.71
N SER A 53 36.15 9.99 2.69
CA SER A 53 36.56 9.97 4.10
C SER A 53 36.86 8.55 4.61
N LEU A 54 36.13 7.54 4.14
CA LEU A 54 36.34 6.14 4.52
C LEU A 54 37.60 5.54 3.86
N SER A 55 37.81 5.84 2.58
CA SER A 55 38.88 5.25 1.78
C SER A 55 40.20 6.04 1.80
N GLY A 56 40.15 7.32 2.17
CA GLY A 56 41.29 8.25 2.04
C GLY A 56 41.62 8.62 0.59
N VAL A 57 40.76 8.27 -0.38
CA VAL A 57 40.95 8.51 -1.81
C VAL A 57 39.76 9.31 -2.34
N GLU A 58 40.02 10.34 -3.15
CA GLU A 58 38.93 11.09 -3.80
C GLU A 58 38.12 10.16 -4.71
N ALA A 59 36.81 10.06 -4.47
CA ALA A 59 35.92 9.24 -5.29
C ALA A 59 35.86 9.76 -6.73
N GLN A 60 35.72 8.84 -7.70
CA GLN A 60 35.42 9.24 -9.06
C GLN A 60 34.10 10.02 -9.08
N LYS A 61 34.18 11.28 -9.52
CA LYS A 61 33.02 12.15 -9.62
C LYS A 61 32.04 11.64 -10.68
N THR A 62 30.78 11.51 -10.31
CA THR A 62 29.66 11.48 -11.26
C THR A 62 29.73 12.69 -12.21
N PRO A 63 29.50 12.56 -13.52
CA PRO A 63 29.54 13.69 -14.44
C PRO A 63 28.59 14.82 -14.03
N GLU A 64 28.96 16.08 -14.32
CA GLU A 64 28.04 17.20 -14.13
C GLU A 64 26.91 17.11 -15.17
N PRO A 65 25.64 17.13 -14.77
CA PRO A 65 24.53 17.04 -15.72
C PRO A 65 24.41 18.32 -16.54
N ALA A 66 23.77 18.23 -17.70
CA ALA A 66 23.44 19.40 -18.52
C ALA A 66 22.48 20.39 -17.82
N ARG A 67 21.73 19.92 -16.82
CA ARG A 67 20.89 20.72 -15.93
C ARG A 67 20.98 20.18 -14.50
N PRO A 68 21.11 21.04 -13.49
CA PRO A 68 21.12 20.61 -12.09
C PRO A 68 19.75 20.03 -11.67
N PRO A 69 19.69 19.20 -10.61
CA PRO A 69 20.82 18.79 -9.76
C PRO A 69 21.61 17.60 -10.33
N ARG A 70 22.88 17.50 -9.91
CA ARG A 70 23.70 16.30 -10.14
C ARG A 70 23.10 15.09 -9.43
N TRP A 71 22.86 14.03 -10.18
CA TRP A 71 22.18 12.82 -9.71
C TRP A 71 22.84 11.56 -10.23
N TYR A 72 22.49 10.42 -9.65
CA TYR A 72 22.99 9.11 -10.06
C TYR A 72 22.49 8.72 -11.45
N ASP A 73 23.30 7.94 -12.17
CA ASP A 73 22.86 7.32 -13.41
C ASP A 73 21.83 6.23 -13.12
N ARG A 74 20.88 6.06 -14.03
CA ARG A 74 19.90 4.97 -13.99
C ARG A 74 20.45 3.76 -14.70
N VAL A 75 20.37 2.61 -14.04
CA VAL A 75 20.79 1.32 -14.58
C VAL A 75 19.72 0.27 -14.34
N LEU A 76 19.52 -0.57 -15.35
CA LEU A 76 18.59 -1.68 -15.26
C LEU A 76 19.16 -2.76 -14.32
N ARG A 77 18.33 -3.23 -13.39
CA ARG A 77 18.62 -4.35 -12.48
C ARG A 77 17.49 -5.36 -12.54
N GLY A 78 17.83 -6.64 -12.38
CA GLY A 78 16.85 -7.73 -12.38
C GLY A 78 16.32 -7.99 -10.98
N LEU A 79 15.02 -7.84 -10.80
CA LEU A 79 14.28 -8.28 -9.63
C LEU A 79 13.83 -9.73 -9.84
N ARG A 80 14.09 -10.60 -8.85
CA ARG A 80 13.77 -12.03 -8.92
C ARG A 80 12.41 -12.34 -8.30
N ARG A 81 11.54 -13.02 -9.03
CA ARG A 81 10.26 -13.54 -8.53
C ARG A 81 10.39 -15.00 -8.12
N LYS A 82 9.55 -15.47 -7.19
CA LYS A 82 9.58 -16.87 -6.71
C LYS A 82 9.19 -17.90 -7.77
N ASP A 83 8.41 -17.50 -8.77
CA ASP A 83 8.06 -18.33 -9.94
C ASP A 83 9.23 -18.58 -10.91
N GLY A 84 10.41 -18.05 -10.60
CA GLY A 84 11.62 -18.16 -11.41
C GLY A 84 11.74 -17.10 -12.51
N THR A 85 10.73 -16.25 -12.68
CA THR A 85 10.78 -15.12 -13.62
C THR A 85 11.53 -13.93 -13.01
N GLY A 86 11.90 -12.98 -13.87
CA GLY A 86 12.55 -11.74 -13.47
C GLY A 86 11.90 -10.52 -14.11
N LEU A 87 11.97 -9.38 -13.42
CA LEU A 87 11.53 -8.09 -13.93
C LEU A 87 12.68 -7.09 -13.92
N GLY A 88 12.87 -6.35 -15.01
CA GLY A 88 13.83 -5.27 -15.06
C GLY A 88 13.30 -4.02 -14.37
N VAL A 89 14.06 -3.46 -13.42
CA VAL A 89 13.74 -2.23 -12.69
C VAL A 89 14.89 -1.24 -12.88
N GLN A 90 14.57 0.01 -13.20
CA GLN A 90 15.57 1.08 -13.29
C GLN A 90 15.95 1.54 -11.88
N THR A 91 17.24 1.52 -11.58
CA THR A 91 17.77 1.84 -10.24
C THR A 91 18.91 2.85 -10.33
N ASP A 92 19.13 3.59 -9.26
CA ASP A 92 20.23 4.55 -9.15
C ASP A 92 21.56 3.82 -8.95
N LYS A 93 22.62 4.26 -9.63
CA LYS A 93 23.97 3.73 -9.43
C LYS A 93 25.02 4.83 -9.54
N HIS A 94 25.97 4.80 -8.63
CA HIS A 94 27.17 5.60 -8.69
C HIS A 94 28.25 4.91 -9.58
N PRO A 95 29.02 5.66 -10.39
CA PRO A 95 30.06 5.09 -11.25
C PRO A 95 31.27 4.56 -10.47
N ASP A 96 31.67 5.26 -9.40
CA ASP A 96 32.74 4.82 -8.49
C ASP A 96 32.29 3.62 -7.65
N VAL A 97 33.11 2.56 -7.59
CA VAL A 97 32.76 1.30 -6.89
C VAL A 97 32.68 1.48 -5.37
N ALA A 98 33.57 2.26 -4.76
CA ALA A 98 33.58 2.48 -3.32
C ALA A 98 32.41 3.38 -2.90
N ALA A 99 32.13 4.43 -3.69
CA ALA A 99 30.96 5.27 -3.45
C ALA A 99 29.65 4.54 -3.74
N GLU A 100 29.58 3.66 -4.74
CA GLU A 100 28.41 2.80 -4.96
C GLU A 100 28.18 1.84 -3.79
N ALA A 101 29.24 1.26 -3.22
CA ALA A 101 29.11 0.42 -2.03
C ALA A 101 28.56 1.22 -0.84
N CYS A 102 29.03 2.46 -0.64
CA CYS A 102 28.51 3.36 0.38
C CYS A 102 27.03 3.71 0.16
N ARG A 103 26.66 4.11 -1.07
CA ARG A 103 25.27 4.39 -1.46
C ARG A 103 24.38 3.18 -1.20
N TRP A 104 24.83 2.00 -1.65
CA TRP A 104 24.08 0.76 -1.48
C TRP A 104 23.88 0.41 -0.02
N GLN A 105 24.92 0.57 0.82
CA GLN A 105 24.83 0.34 2.25
C GLN A 105 23.79 1.26 2.92
N ILE A 106 23.80 2.55 2.59
CA ILE A 106 22.88 3.56 3.14
C ILE A 106 21.44 3.33 2.67
N CYS A 107 21.26 2.90 1.43
CA CYS A 107 19.96 2.75 0.80
C CYS A 107 19.42 1.31 0.96
N GLU A 108 19.86 0.39 0.11
CA GLU A 108 19.41 -1.01 0.08
C GLU A 108 19.79 -1.79 1.35
N GLY A 109 20.96 -1.51 1.93
CA GLY A 109 21.40 -2.15 3.18
C GLY A 109 20.48 -1.85 4.36
N GLU A 110 20.08 -0.58 4.53
CA GLU A 110 19.13 -0.18 5.56
C GLU A 110 17.73 -0.76 5.33
N LEU A 111 17.29 -0.87 4.07
CA LEU A 111 16.04 -1.59 3.76
C LEU A 111 16.11 -3.05 4.21
N ILE A 112 17.20 -3.75 3.89
CA ILE A 112 17.38 -5.15 4.32
C ILE A 112 17.38 -5.26 5.85
N GLN A 113 17.99 -4.31 6.56
CA GLN A 113 17.95 -4.25 8.03
C GLN A 113 16.52 -4.05 8.55
N ALA A 114 15.75 -3.15 7.94
CA ALA A 114 14.36 -2.91 8.29
C ALA A 114 13.50 -4.16 8.10
N LEU A 115 13.64 -4.84 6.94
CA LEU A 115 12.95 -6.11 6.68
C LEU A 115 13.32 -7.19 7.70
N GLY A 116 14.60 -7.24 8.09
CA GLY A 116 15.10 -8.18 9.09
C GLY A 116 14.43 -8.05 10.47
N ARG A 117 13.83 -6.90 10.79
CA ARG A 117 13.12 -6.69 12.08
C ARG A 117 11.84 -7.50 12.20
N ALA A 118 11.18 -7.82 11.09
CA ALA A 118 10.01 -8.68 11.09
C ALA A 118 10.36 -10.18 11.23
N ARG A 119 11.65 -10.54 11.22
CA ARG A 119 12.14 -11.92 11.41
C ARG A 119 11.51 -12.93 10.45
N GLY A 120 11.33 -12.56 9.19
CA GLY A 120 10.66 -13.39 8.17
C GLY A 120 11.20 -14.82 8.06
N VAL A 121 12.51 -15.02 8.23
CA VAL A 121 13.16 -16.34 8.20
C VAL A 121 12.64 -17.30 9.30
N ASN A 122 12.17 -16.76 10.43
CA ASN A 122 11.68 -17.55 11.57
C ASN A 122 10.18 -17.85 11.46
N ARG A 123 9.49 -17.36 10.43
CA ARG A 123 8.03 -17.46 10.30
C ARG A 123 7.62 -18.80 9.70
N THR A 124 6.47 -19.29 10.13
CA THR A 124 5.84 -20.52 9.65
C THR A 124 4.45 -20.23 9.08
N ALA A 125 3.80 -21.24 8.51
CA ALA A 125 2.40 -21.13 8.07
C ALA A 125 1.45 -20.72 9.23
N GLY A 126 1.79 -21.04 10.48
CA GLY A 126 1.00 -20.65 11.66
C GLY A 126 1.28 -19.22 12.17
N THR A 127 2.34 -18.58 11.68
CA THR A 127 2.74 -17.22 12.05
C THR A 127 3.17 -16.43 10.80
N PRO A 128 2.27 -16.27 9.82
CA PRO A 128 2.64 -15.69 8.52
C PRO A 128 3.13 -14.24 8.66
N LEU A 129 3.93 -13.82 7.69
CA LEU A 129 4.41 -12.44 7.55
C LEU A 129 4.30 -12.05 6.09
N ASP A 130 3.61 -10.94 5.83
CA ASP A 130 3.64 -10.26 4.54
C ASP A 130 4.56 -9.04 4.64
N ILE A 131 5.27 -8.76 3.55
CA ILE A 131 6.18 -7.63 3.44
C ILE A 131 5.88 -6.91 2.13
N ASP A 132 5.41 -5.67 2.24
CA ASP A 132 5.19 -4.82 1.09
C ASP A 132 6.29 -3.76 1.01
N ILE A 133 6.89 -3.60 -0.17
CA ILE A 133 7.96 -2.64 -0.42
C ILE A 133 7.50 -1.68 -1.50
N PHE A 134 7.38 -0.40 -1.15
CA PHE A 134 6.94 0.65 -2.06
C PHE A 134 8.16 1.46 -2.51
N GLY A 135 8.66 1.17 -3.70
CA GLY A 135 9.71 1.95 -4.33
C GLY A 135 10.48 1.19 -5.41
N ASP A 136 11.18 1.94 -6.27
CA ASP A 136 11.98 1.40 -7.37
C ASP A 136 13.33 0.87 -6.87
N VAL A 137 13.30 -0.26 -6.15
CA VAL A 137 14.48 -0.88 -5.54
C VAL A 137 14.57 -2.37 -5.88
N VAL A 138 15.81 -2.84 -6.04
CA VAL A 138 16.11 -4.27 -6.23
C VAL A 138 16.93 -4.75 -5.04
N LEU A 139 16.32 -5.61 -4.22
CA LEU A 139 16.96 -6.22 -3.05
C LEU A 139 17.40 -7.66 -3.37
N PRO A 140 18.39 -8.21 -2.65
CA PRO A 140 18.88 -9.59 -2.84
C PRO A 140 17.92 -10.65 -2.25
N ILE A 141 16.62 -10.48 -2.44
CA ILE A 141 15.55 -11.39 -2.00
C ILE A 141 14.62 -11.72 -3.16
N SER A 142 13.97 -12.88 -3.11
CA SER A 142 12.92 -13.22 -4.08
C SER A 142 11.59 -12.67 -3.59
N VAL A 143 10.82 -12.02 -4.46
CA VAL A 143 9.46 -11.55 -4.13
C VAL A 143 8.41 -12.48 -4.71
N ASP A 144 7.23 -12.48 -4.11
CA ASP A 144 6.05 -13.20 -4.60
C ASP A 144 5.41 -12.47 -5.78
N GLN A 145 5.33 -11.14 -5.69
CA GLN A 145 4.65 -10.29 -6.67
C GLN A 145 5.41 -8.96 -6.86
N VAL A 146 5.25 -8.36 -8.04
CA VAL A 146 5.57 -6.94 -8.29
C VAL A 146 4.36 -6.33 -8.97
N LEU A 147 3.94 -5.17 -8.47
CA LEU A 147 2.86 -4.36 -9.04
C LEU A 147 3.43 -3.01 -9.45
N GLU A 148 3.07 -2.53 -10.63
CA GLU A 148 3.29 -1.14 -10.96
C GLU A 148 2.28 -0.27 -10.18
N TRP A 149 2.66 0.94 -9.76
CA TRP A 149 1.75 1.83 -9.04
C TRP A 149 0.45 2.10 -9.81
N SER A 150 0.53 2.15 -11.14
CA SER A 150 -0.62 2.32 -12.03
C SER A 150 -1.61 1.16 -12.01
N GLU A 151 -1.18 -0.03 -11.56
CA GLU A 151 -1.98 -1.24 -11.43
C GLU A 151 -2.56 -1.42 -10.03
N VAL A 152 -2.03 -0.71 -9.02
CA VAL A 152 -2.60 -0.70 -7.68
C VAL A 152 -3.94 0.05 -7.77
N PRO A 153 -5.07 -0.57 -7.39
CA PRO A 153 -6.36 0.11 -7.31
C PRO A 153 -6.35 1.07 -6.10
N ALA A 154 -5.63 2.18 -6.25
CA ALA A 154 -5.59 3.29 -5.32
C ALA A 154 -6.52 4.38 -5.83
N GLY A 155 -7.82 4.14 -5.70
CA GLY A 155 -8.86 5.08 -6.07
C GLY A 155 -9.75 5.47 -4.89
N ALA A 156 -10.82 6.19 -5.22
CA ALA A 156 -11.84 6.66 -4.30
C ALA A 156 -12.46 5.57 -3.40
N GLU A 157 -12.35 4.31 -3.78
CA GLU A 157 -12.74 3.14 -2.98
C GLU A 157 -11.97 2.97 -1.66
N ILE A 158 -10.75 3.48 -1.56
CA ILE A 158 -9.94 3.37 -0.33
C ILE A 158 -10.67 3.97 0.87
N GLU A 159 -11.36 5.09 0.70
CA GLU A 159 -12.08 5.76 1.79
C GLU A 159 -13.26 4.93 2.30
N MET A 160 -13.95 4.22 1.39
CA MET A 160 -14.99 3.27 1.77
C MET A 160 -14.41 2.07 2.53
N LEU A 161 -13.29 1.55 2.05
CA LEU A 161 -12.60 0.42 2.70
C LEU A 161 -12.03 0.80 4.06
N ALA A 162 -11.49 2.02 4.21
CA ALA A 162 -10.99 2.55 5.46
C ALA A 162 -12.10 2.71 6.52
N ASP A 163 -13.31 3.10 6.09
CA ASP A 163 -14.50 3.12 6.95
C ASP A 163 -15.09 1.71 7.20
N GLY A 164 -14.53 0.66 6.58
CA GLY A 164 -14.96 -0.73 6.74
C GLY A 164 -16.31 -1.04 6.09
N ILE A 165 -16.81 -0.19 5.19
CA ILE A 165 -18.13 -0.35 4.55
C ILE A 165 -18.13 0.18 3.12
N VAL A 166 -18.67 -0.61 2.20
CA VAL A 166 -18.76 -0.25 0.79
C VAL A 166 -20.21 -0.22 0.32
N LEU A 167 -20.57 0.85 -0.38
CA LEU A 167 -21.91 1.05 -0.94
C LEU A 167 -21.88 0.88 -2.47
N GLU A 168 -22.92 0.26 -3.03
CA GLU A 168 -23.03 0.11 -4.48
C GLU A 168 -23.82 1.24 -5.16
N SER A 169 -24.44 2.13 -4.39
CA SER A 169 -25.27 3.22 -4.89
C SER A 169 -24.48 4.53 -5.03
N PRO A 170 -24.27 5.07 -6.24
CA PRO A 170 -23.52 6.32 -6.44
C PRO A 170 -24.07 7.52 -5.65
N THR A 171 -25.40 7.58 -5.48
CA THR A 171 -26.04 8.64 -4.70
C THR A 171 -25.69 8.56 -3.22
N ASP A 172 -25.59 7.37 -2.65
CA ASP A 172 -25.24 7.21 -1.25
C ASP A 172 -23.72 7.29 -1.03
N MET A 173 -22.93 6.88 -2.01
CA MET A 173 -21.48 7.10 -2.00
C MET A 173 -21.15 8.59 -1.90
N ALA A 174 -21.74 9.43 -2.77
CA ALA A 174 -21.55 10.87 -2.72
C ALA A 174 -22.11 11.53 -1.43
N ALA A 175 -23.14 10.93 -0.82
CA ALA A 175 -23.69 11.44 0.43
C ALA A 175 -22.84 11.07 1.66
N CYS A 176 -22.23 9.88 1.66
CA CYS A 176 -21.38 9.41 2.75
C CYS A 176 -19.94 9.96 2.67
N TRP A 177 -19.44 10.21 1.46
CA TRP A 177 -18.07 10.69 1.19
C TRP A 177 -18.06 11.85 0.18
N PRO A 178 -18.64 13.01 0.53
CA PRO A 178 -18.73 14.17 -0.37
C PRO A 178 -17.36 14.75 -0.76
N GLU A 179 -16.34 14.58 0.08
CA GLU A 179 -14.95 14.94 -0.19
C GLU A 179 -14.29 14.06 -1.28
N VAL A 180 -14.81 12.85 -1.48
CA VAL A 180 -14.34 11.91 -2.50
C VAL A 180 -15.15 12.05 -3.77
N TRP A 181 -16.48 12.13 -3.63
CA TRP A 181 -17.42 12.32 -4.73
C TRP A 181 -18.37 13.47 -4.44
N GLU A 182 -18.02 14.66 -4.95
CA GLU A 182 -18.84 15.87 -4.80
C GLU A 182 -20.26 15.71 -5.36
N THR A 183 -20.44 14.84 -6.37
CA THR A 183 -21.74 14.58 -7.00
C THR A 183 -22.02 13.08 -7.19
N PRO A 184 -23.30 12.65 -7.20
CA PRO A 184 -23.67 11.29 -7.57
C PRO A 184 -23.17 10.87 -8.96
N GLU A 185 -23.11 11.82 -9.91
CA GLU A 185 -22.56 11.60 -11.25
C GLU A 185 -21.07 11.27 -11.21
N ALA A 186 -20.27 11.94 -10.37
CA ALA A 186 -18.85 11.63 -10.18
C ALA A 186 -18.66 10.21 -9.65
N ALA A 187 -19.43 9.80 -8.63
CA ALA A 187 -19.43 8.44 -8.11
C ALA A 187 -19.83 7.42 -9.18
N ARG A 188 -20.82 7.74 -10.02
CA ARG A 188 -21.27 6.86 -11.10
C ARG A 188 -20.22 6.71 -12.20
N GLN A 189 -19.53 7.78 -12.57
CA GLN A 189 -18.44 7.73 -13.55
C GLN A 189 -17.23 6.96 -13.03
N TRP A 190 -16.86 7.16 -11.75
CA TRP A 190 -15.87 6.32 -11.08
C TRP A 190 -16.29 4.85 -11.13
N GLN A 191 -17.51 4.51 -10.69
CA GLN A 191 -17.98 3.13 -10.66
C GLN A 191 -17.93 2.47 -12.03
N LYS A 192 -18.31 3.19 -13.10
CA LYS A 192 -18.20 2.69 -14.48
C LYS A 192 -16.76 2.34 -14.85
N ARG A 193 -15.80 3.22 -14.58
CA ARG A 193 -14.37 2.99 -14.87
C ARG A 193 -13.78 1.87 -14.02
N SER A 194 -14.11 1.86 -12.73
CA SER A 194 -13.57 0.94 -11.73
C SER A 194 -14.13 -0.49 -11.84
N THR A 195 -15.30 -0.65 -12.46
CA THR A 195 -15.92 -1.97 -12.68
C THR A 195 -15.80 -2.49 -14.11
N SER A 196 -15.32 -1.67 -15.05
CA SER A 196 -15.10 -2.07 -16.44
C SER A 196 -13.65 -2.52 -16.68
N GLY A 197 -13.34 -3.79 -16.42
CA GLY A 197 -12.02 -4.37 -16.65
C GLY A 197 -12.07 -5.91 -16.63
N GLN A 198 -10.99 -6.58 -17.04
CA GLN A 198 -10.88 -8.05 -17.02
C GLN A 198 -10.90 -8.63 -15.59
N ASN A 199 -10.49 -7.83 -14.60
CA ASN A 199 -10.64 -8.09 -13.17
C ASN A 199 -11.28 -6.86 -12.52
N PRO A 200 -12.61 -6.81 -12.36
CA PRO A 200 -13.30 -5.73 -11.65
C PRO A 200 -12.65 -5.47 -10.28
N ILE A 201 -12.62 -4.20 -9.83
CA ILE A 201 -12.16 -3.84 -8.46
C ILE A 201 -12.86 -4.69 -7.38
N LYS A 202 -14.11 -5.09 -7.64
CA LYS A 202 -14.86 -5.99 -6.77
C LYS A 202 -14.17 -7.35 -6.55
N ASP A 203 -13.47 -7.87 -7.54
CA ASP A 203 -12.84 -9.18 -7.48
C ASP A 203 -11.39 -9.13 -6.94
N ILE A 204 -10.78 -7.94 -6.93
CA ILE A 204 -9.41 -7.72 -6.44
C ILE A 204 -9.41 -7.26 -4.99
N LEU A 205 -10.18 -6.23 -4.64
CA LEU A 205 -10.13 -5.60 -3.31
C LEU A 205 -10.94 -6.34 -2.25
N TYR A 206 -12.04 -7.00 -2.61
CA TYR A 206 -12.82 -7.78 -1.65
C TYR A 206 -12.23 -9.17 -1.39
N ARG A 207 -11.24 -9.62 -2.17
CA ARG A 207 -10.77 -11.02 -2.19
C ARG A 207 -10.30 -11.55 -0.84
N GLU A 208 -9.79 -10.67 0.00
CA GLU A 208 -9.21 -11.02 1.30
C GLU A 208 -10.00 -10.46 2.50
N MET A 209 -11.10 -9.73 2.26
CA MET A 209 -11.96 -9.25 3.33
C MET A 209 -12.99 -10.31 3.73
N THR A 210 -13.14 -10.53 5.04
CA THR A 210 -14.25 -11.30 5.61
C THR A 210 -15.52 -10.43 5.62
N ALA A 211 -15.93 -9.96 4.45
CA ALA A 211 -17.02 -9.00 4.33
C ALA A 211 -18.38 -9.70 4.41
N CYS A 212 -19.34 -9.06 5.07
CA CYS A 212 -20.73 -9.46 5.08
C CYS A 212 -21.52 -8.58 4.11
N ASP A 213 -22.30 -9.20 3.23
CA ASP A 213 -23.21 -8.48 2.34
C ASP A 213 -24.44 -8.02 3.12
N PHE A 214 -24.94 -6.84 2.77
CA PHE A 214 -26.19 -6.31 3.31
C PHE A 214 -26.98 -5.58 2.24
N ARG A 215 -28.27 -5.40 2.50
CA ARG A 215 -29.15 -4.55 1.71
C ARG A 215 -29.90 -3.57 2.60
N TYR A 216 -30.17 -2.39 2.06
CA TYR A 216 -30.85 -1.30 2.76
C TYR A 216 -31.79 -0.52 1.85
N GLN A 217 -32.74 0.19 2.43
CA GLN A 217 -33.73 0.98 1.71
C GLN A 217 -33.94 2.33 2.40
N ARG A 218 -33.81 3.42 1.62
CA ARG A 218 -34.13 4.78 2.09
C ARG A 218 -35.63 5.00 2.26
N PRO A 219 -36.06 5.96 3.10
CA PRO A 219 -37.47 6.28 3.29
C PRO A 219 -38.05 6.95 2.04
N GLY A 220 -39.33 6.69 1.78
CA GLY A 220 -40.08 7.29 0.68
C GLY A 220 -40.70 6.28 -0.29
N ALA A 221 -41.83 6.68 -0.89
CA ALA A 221 -42.51 5.84 -1.86
C ALA A 221 -41.61 5.57 -3.08
N ARG A 222 -41.56 4.30 -3.53
CA ARG A 222 -40.78 3.82 -4.69
C ARG A 222 -39.25 3.81 -4.53
N GLN A 223 -38.70 4.00 -3.33
CA GLN A 223 -37.27 3.76 -3.11
C GLN A 223 -36.94 2.27 -3.32
N LYS A 224 -35.86 1.99 -4.05
CA LYS A 224 -35.40 0.61 -4.29
C LYS A 224 -34.48 0.16 -3.17
N TRP A 225 -34.44 -1.15 -2.92
CA TRP A 225 -33.37 -1.77 -2.16
C TRP A 225 -32.03 -1.53 -2.84
N ARG A 226 -31.01 -1.25 -2.04
CA ARG A 226 -29.62 -0.99 -2.44
C ARG A 226 -28.73 -1.96 -1.67
N ASN A 227 -27.57 -2.27 -2.22
CA ASN A 227 -26.65 -3.23 -1.64
C ASN A 227 -25.37 -2.56 -1.17
N GLY A 228 -24.70 -3.23 -0.24
CA GLY A 228 -23.36 -2.92 0.20
C GLY A 228 -22.72 -4.12 0.87
N ALA A 229 -21.47 -3.95 1.28
CA ALA A 229 -20.75 -4.93 2.07
C ALA A 229 -20.03 -4.22 3.23
N PHE A 230 -19.84 -4.89 4.35
CA PHE A 230 -19.14 -4.32 5.50
C PHE A 230 -18.21 -5.35 6.15
N ASP A 231 -17.17 -4.88 6.83
CA ASP A 231 -16.36 -5.70 7.71
C ASP A 231 -16.95 -5.67 9.13
N PRO A 232 -17.46 -6.80 9.66
CA PRO A 232 -18.04 -6.83 11.01
C PRO A 232 -17.04 -6.55 12.14
N ALA A 233 -15.72 -6.67 11.88
CA ALA A 233 -14.69 -6.29 12.84
C ALA A 233 -14.50 -4.77 12.94
N VAL A 234 -14.75 -4.04 11.84
CA VAL A 234 -14.60 -2.57 11.77
C VAL A 234 -15.92 -1.85 12.02
N VAL A 235 -17.02 -2.39 11.50
CA VAL A 235 -18.37 -1.82 11.60
C VAL A 235 -19.31 -2.83 12.28
N PRO A 236 -19.40 -2.82 13.63
CA PRO A 236 -20.25 -3.77 14.37
C PRO A 236 -21.74 -3.57 14.11
N ASP A 237 -22.17 -2.32 13.87
CA ASP A 237 -23.55 -1.97 13.56
C ASP A 237 -23.63 -1.16 12.24
N PRO A 238 -23.68 -1.85 11.08
CA PRO A 238 -23.77 -1.20 9.78
C PRO A 238 -25.07 -0.41 9.60
N ARG A 239 -26.15 -0.78 10.31
CA ARG A 239 -27.40 -0.04 10.23
C ARG A 239 -27.26 1.32 10.90
N ALA A 240 -26.74 1.35 12.13
CA ALA A 240 -26.49 2.61 12.84
C ALA A 240 -25.50 3.50 12.07
N TRP A 241 -24.46 2.90 11.47
CA TRP A 241 -23.50 3.62 10.63
C TRP A 241 -24.18 4.32 9.45
N LEU A 242 -25.10 3.64 8.76
CA LEU A 242 -25.85 4.21 7.64
C LEU A 242 -26.85 5.25 8.11
N GLU A 243 -27.59 4.99 9.19
CA GLU A 243 -28.61 5.91 9.69
C GLU A 243 -28.00 7.24 10.16
N ALA A 244 -26.77 7.20 10.69
CA ALA A 244 -26.03 8.40 11.08
C ALA A 244 -25.67 9.32 9.89
N ARG A 245 -25.44 8.76 8.69
CA ARG A 245 -25.00 9.51 7.50
C ARG A 245 -26.13 9.79 6.51
N LEU A 246 -27.03 8.83 6.33
CA LEU A 246 -28.09 8.88 5.32
C LEU A 246 -29.47 9.20 5.91
N GLY A 247 -29.56 9.27 7.24
CA GLY A 247 -30.82 9.38 7.97
C GLY A 247 -31.52 8.03 8.11
N ARG A 248 -32.67 8.04 8.81
CA ARG A 248 -33.44 6.84 9.15
C ARG A 248 -33.74 5.97 7.92
N LEU A 249 -33.42 4.68 8.01
CA LEU A 249 -33.71 3.70 6.96
C LEU A 249 -35.13 3.13 7.09
N ALA A 250 -35.73 2.81 5.94
CA ALA A 250 -37.03 2.11 5.88
C ALA A 250 -36.87 0.59 5.96
N GLY A 251 -35.75 0.06 5.49
CA GLY A 251 -35.42 -1.36 5.52
C GLY A 251 -33.92 -1.57 5.63
N PHE A 252 -33.51 -2.61 6.34
CA PHE A 252 -32.12 -3.03 6.48
C PHE A 252 -32.06 -4.53 6.76
N GLU A 253 -31.17 -5.26 6.09
CA GLU A 253 -30.99 -6.69 6.24
C GLU A 253 -29.55 -7.11 5.92
N VAL A 254 -28.94 -7.91 6.79
CA VAL A 254 -27.64 -8.55 6.52
C VAL A 254 -27.90 -9.88 5.83
N LEU A 255 -27.26 -10.10 4.68
CA LEU A 255 -27.48 -11.25 3.80
C LEU A 255 -26.50 -12.41 4.11
N GLY A 256 -25.43 -12.17 4.86
CA GLY A 256 -24.47 -13.18 5.29
C GLY A 256 -23.03 -12.87 4.86
N VAL A 257 -22.10 -13.78 5.19
CA VAL A 257 -20.71 -13.68 4.76
C VAL A 257 -20.64 -13.87 3.24
N ARG A 258 -19.90 -13.01 2.57
CA ARG A 258 -19.68 -13.10 1.14
C ARG A 258 -18.78 -14.32 0.85
N GLU A 259 -19.34 -15.39 0.29
CA GLU A 259 -18.55 -16.54 -0.15
C GLU A 259 -17.74 -16.16 -1.40
N HIS A 260 -16.40 -16.13 -1.30
CA HIS A 260 -15.57 -16.01 -2.49
C HIS A 260 -15.69 -17.27 -3.34
N CYS A 261 -15.90 -17.08 -4.64
CA CYS A 261 -15.59 -18.09 -5.64
C CYS A 261 -14.09 -18.38 -5.54
N ARG A 262 -13.70 -19.51 -4.94
CA ARG A 262 -12.33 -20.03 -5.04
C ARG A 262 -12.00 -20.12 -6.53
N PRO A 263 -10.85 -19.61 -7.01
CA PRO A 263 -10.41 -20.01 -8.35
C PRO A 263 -10.35 -21.53 -8.37
N ALA A 264 -10.97 -22.13 -9.38
CA ALA A 264 -10.72 -23.53 -9.68
C ALA A 264 -9.21 -23.71 -9.84
N SER A 265 -8.72 -24.76 -9.18
CA SER A 265 -7.37 -25.36 -9.25
C SER A 265 -6.61 -25.12 -10.55
#